data_AF-A0A2D4SKL6-F1
#
_entry.id   AF-A0A2D4SKL6-F1
#
_cell.length_a   1.000
_cell.length_b   1.000
_cell.length_c   1.000
_cell.angle_alpha   90.00
_cell.angle_beta   90.00
_cell.angle_gamma   90.00
#
_symmetry.space_group_name_H-M   'P 1'
#
loop_
_entity.id
_entity.type
_entity.pdbx_description
1 polymer ?
#
loop_
_entity_poly.entity_id
_entity_poly.type
_entity_poly.pdbx_seq_one_letter_code
_entity_poly.pdbx_strand_id
1 'polypeptide(L)'
;MERKQVHVVIRQQKAEVERLEKRKKKIRKWTLGIIVPLMLYIFLVSADLTCFGIGLGILGFIIWNVAGMRANSKGDFLMKFLHELQHDIKINSKVHYHLDETPYASAEKKTWEGRSMHGNYKYKATDHWLAFNFICTDGTKVKLDFITKYKVRKGYVMKQKFIIKMLICPNHHFYALDSHDTLLFCKKMITNHLSEHFDEPIQTWVHPNSTDEGMHFRIKILQEDEAYTVDQVVGFLRPIFGHFSHHTRTAG
;
A
#
# COMPACT_ATOMS: atom_id res chain seq x y z
N MET A 1 -14.02 23.03 27.36
CA MET A 1 -14.93 23.17 26.20
C MET A 1 -14.52 22.32 25.00
N GLU A 2 -13.28 21.84 24.89
CA GLU A 2 -12.74 21.20 23.67
C GLU A 2 -13.20 19.74 23.41
N ARG A 3 -13.59 18.97 24.44
CA ARG A 3 -14.16 17.60 24.23
C ARG A 3 -15.46 17.60 23.43
N LYS A 4 -16.19 18.72 23.38
CA LYS A 4 -17.42 18.84 22.59
C LYS A 4 -17.15 18.99 21.09
N GLN A 5 -16.00 19.54 20.69
CA GLN A 5 -15.68 19.74 19.27
C GLN A 5 -15.25 18.45 18.56
N VAL A 6 -14.44 17.60 19.21
CA VAL A 6 -13.99 16.33 18.64
C VAL A 6 -15.15 15.37 18.38
N HIS A 7 -16.14 15.35 19.29
CA HIS A 7 -17.29 14.46 19.14
C HIS A 7 -18.21 14.87 17.99
N VAL A 8 -18.24 16.16 17.62
CA VAL A 8 -19.00 16.69 16.49
C VAL A 8 -18.33 16.31 15.16
N VAL A 9 -17.01 16.38 15.06
CA VAL A 9 -16.27 16.02 13.83
C VAL A 9 -16.42 14.52 13.50
N ILE A 10 -16.28 13.64 14.51
CA ILE A 10 -16.46 12.19 14.31
C ILE A 10 -17.90 11.85 13.88
N ARG A 11 -18.90 12.53 14.44
CA ARG A 11 -20.30 12.34 14.04
C ARG A 11 -20.58 12.85 12.62
N GLN A 12 -19.98 13.97 12.22
CA GLN A 12 -20.10 14.50 10.87
C GLN A 12 -19.45 13.56 9.84
N GLN A 13 -18.24 13.06 10.11
CA GLN A 13 -17.56 12.10 9.22
C GLN A 13 -18.32 10.77 9.10
N LYS A 14 -18.84 10.24 10.21
CA LYS A 14 -19.65 9.01 10.18
C LYS A 14 -20.94 9.17 9.37
N ALA A 15 -21.60 10.34 9.49
CA ALA A 15 -22.79 10.65 8.71
C ALA A 15 -22.49 10.82 7.20
N GLU A 16 -21.32 11.37 6.85
CA GLU A 16 -20.89 11.51 5.47
C GLU A 16 -20.57 10.15 4.82
N VAL A 17 -19.89 9.27 5.55
CA VAL A 17 -19.63 7.88 5.12
C VAL A 17 -20.94 7.13 4.91
N GLU A 18 -21.90 7.22 5.84
CA GLU A 18 -23.19 6.55 5.70
C GLU A 18 -24.00 7.09 4.49
N ARG A 19 -23.91 8.40 4.21
CA ARG A 19 -24.51 9.00 3.00
C ARG A 19 -23.85 8.49 1.73
N LEU A 20 -22.52 8.34 1.70
CA LEU A 20 -21.78 7.80 0.57
C LEU A 20 -22.09 6.32 0.35
N GLU A 21 -22.23 5.52 1.41
CA GLU A 21 -22.65 4.12 1.30
C GLU A 21 -24.09 3.98 0.78
N LYS A 22 -25.02 4.80 1.26
CA LYS A 22 -26.39 4.83 0.73
C LYS A 22 -26.42 5.23 -0.75
N ARG A 23 -25.58 6.20 -1.16
CA ARG A 23 -25.42 6.58 -2.59
C ARG A 23 -24.82 5.43 -3.41
N LYS A 24 -23.76 4.77 -2.94
CA LYS A 24 -23.16 3.60 -3.61
C LYS A 24 -24.17 2.45 -3.75
N LYS A 25 -24.94 2.15 -2.71
CA LYS A 25 -25.97 1.11 -2.73
C LYS A 25 -27.10 1.45 -3.72
N LYS A 26 -27.50 2.73 -3.79
CA LYS A 26 -28.48 3.21 -4.77
C LYS A 26 -27.96 3.14 -6.21
N ILE A 27 -26.72 3.56 -6.46
CA ILE A 27 -26.06 3.47 -7.78
C ILE A 27 -25.95 2.01 -8.21
N ARG A 28 -25.51 1.10 -7.33
CA ARG A 28 -25.40 -0.34 -7.60
C ARG A 28 -26.75 -0.98 -7.93
N LYS A 29 -27.81 -0.58 -7.22
CA LYS A 29 -29.18 -1.07 -7.49
C LYS A 29 -29.70 -0.56 -8.85
N TRP A 30 -29.40 0.69 -9.21
CA TRP A 30 -29.74 1.26 -10.51
C TRP A 30 -28.96 0.63 -11.67
N THR A 31 -27.66 0.39 -11.49
CA THR A 31 -26.83 -0.26 -12.53
C THR A 31 -27.25 -1.71 -12.75
N LEU A 32 -27.49 -2.48 -11.68
CA LEU A 32 -28.03 -3.84 -11.81
C LEU A 32 -29.42 -3.85 -12.48
N GLY A 33 -30.27 -2.88 -12.15
CA GLY A 33 -31.61 -2.76 -12.73
C GLY A 33 -31.64 -2.41 -14.22
N ILE A 34 -30.59 -1.80 -14.76
CA ILE A 34 -30.50 -1.44 -16.19
C ILE A 34 -29.67 -2.46 -16.98
N ILE A 35 -28.56 -2.94 -16.41
CA ILE A 35 -27.62 -3.84 -17.10
C ILE A 35 -28.21 -5.24 -17.27
N VAL A 36 -28.93 -5.77 -16.27
CA VAL A 36 -29.49 -7.13 -16.34
C VAL A 36 -30.57 -7.24 -17.42
N PRO A 37 -31.57 -6.32 -17.53
CA PRO A 37 -32.53 -6.36 -18.63
C PRO A 37 -31.90 -6.10 -19.99
N LEU A 38 -30.88 -5.24 -20.09
CA LEU A 38 -30.17 -4.98 -21.34
C LEU A 38 -29.41 -6.24 -21.82
N MET A 39 -28.73 -6.94 -20.90
CA MET A 39 -28.09 -8.22 -21.21
C MET A 39 -29.11 -9.28 -21.63
N LEU A 40 -30.26 -9.34 -20.96
CA LEU A 40 -31.35 -10.28 -21.30
C LEU A 40 -31.95 -9.97 -22.69
N TYR A 41 -32.14 -8.68 -23.00
CA TYR A 41 -32.62 -8.23 -24.30
C TYR A 41 -31.62 -8.55 -25.42
N ILE A 42 -30.33 -8.26 -25.19
CA ILE A 42 -29.27 -8.62 -26.14
C ILE A 42 -29.24 -10.13 -26.35
N PHE A 43 -29.39 -10.94 -25.29
CA PHE A 43 -29.44 -12.40 -25.37
C PHE A 43 -30.66 -12.91 -26.15
N LEU A 44 -31.83 -12.29 -25.97
CA LEU A 44 -33.07 -12.65 -26.67
C LEU A 44 -33.06 -12.25 -28.15
N VAL A 45 -32.44 -11.13 -28.49
CA VAL A 45 -32.39 -10.60 -29.87
C VAL A 45 -31.28 -11.26 -30.71
N SER A 46 -30.28 -11.89 -30.07
CA SER A 46 -29.13 -12.49 -30.76
C SER A 46 -29.22 -14.00 -30.99
N ALA A 47 -30.45 -14.56 -31.04
CA ALA A 47 -30.70 -16.00 -31.23
C ALA A 47 -30.00 -16.61 -32.47
N ASP A 48 -29.65 -15.80 -33.49
CA ASP A 48 -29.00 -16.27 -34.72
C ASP A 48 -27.49 -15.98 -34.80
N LEU A 49 -26.86 -15.36 -33.79
CA LEU A 49 -25.43 -14.98 -33.81
C LEU A 49 -24.65 -15.43 -32.55
N THR A 50 -25.04 -16.61 -32.03
CA THR A 50 -24.71 -17.10 -30.69
C THR A 50 -23.22 -17.31 -30.40
N CYS A 51 -22.37 -17.55 -31.40
CA CYS A 51 -20.96 -17.87 -31.14
C CYS A 51 -20.06 -16.63 -30.91
N PHE A 52 -20.34 -15.49 -31.55
CA PHE A 52 -19.50 -14.28 -31.41
C PHE A 52 -19.92 -13.41 -30.21
N GLY A 53 -21.21 -13.33 -29.91
CA GLY A 53 -21.73 -12.54 -28.78
C GLY A 53 -21.32 -13.09 -27.41
N ILE A 54 -21.33 -14.42 -27.25
CA ILE A 54 -20.90 -15.08 -26.01
C ILE A 54 -19.40 -14.88 -25.78
N GLY A 55 -18.58 -14.97 -26.84
CA GLY A 55 -17.13 -14.74 -26.77
C GLY A 55 -16.76 -13.32 -26.32
N LEU A 56 -17.43 -12.30 -26.86
CA LEU A 56 -17.23 -10.91 -26.43
C LEU A 56 -17.81 -10.61 -25.04
N GLY A 57 -18.92 -11.26 -24.66
CA GLY A 57 -19.48 -11.16 -23.31
C GLY A 57 -18.56 -11.75 -22.25
N ILE A 58 -17.98 -12.92 -22.50
CA ILE A 58 -16.99 -13.55 -21.61
C ILE A 58 -15.70 -12.71 -21.58
N LEU A 59 -15.21 -12.22 -22.72
CA LEU A 59 -14.04 -11.37 -22.77
C LEU A 59 -14.27 -10.04 -22.03
N GLY A 60 -15.44 -9.42 -22.20
CA GLY A 60 -15.86 -8.23 -21.49
C GLY A 60 -16.04 -8.46 -19.99
N PHE A 61 -16.57 -9.62 -19.58
CA PHE A 61 -16.69 -10.02 -18.18
C PHE A 61 -15.33 -10.34 -17.55
N ILE A 62 -14.41 -10.97 -18.28
CA ILE A 62 -13.03 -11.19 -17.85
C ILE A 62 -12.30 -9.85 -17.74
N ILE A 63 -12.41 -8.96 -18.73
CA ILE A 63 -11.81 -7.62 -18.67
C ILE A 63 -12.43 -6.79 -17.53
N TRP A 64 -13.75 -6.87 -17.31
CA TRP A 64 -14.44 -6.20 -16.21
C TRP A 64 -14.03 -6.76 -14.85
N ASN A 65 -13.92 -8.08 -14.68
CA ASN A 65 -13.46 -8.67 -13.42
C ASN A 65 -11.97 -8.44 -13.19
N VAL A 66 -11.13 -8.48 -14.23
CA VAL A 66 -9.70 -8.18 -14.14
C VAL A 66 -9.45 -6.68 -13.90
N ALA A 67 -10.29 -5.80 -14.45
CA ALA A 67 -10.26 -4.36 -14.17
C ALA A 67 -10.88 -4.00 -12.81
N GLY A 68 -11.96 -4.69 -12.42
CA GLY A 68 -12.66 -4.53 -11.15
C GLY A 68 -11.89 -5.09 -9.95
N MET A 69 -11.11 -6.15 -10.15
CA MET A 69 -10.13 -6.64 -9.16
C MET A 69 -8.92 -5.71 -9.02
N ARG A 70 -8.58 -4.92 -10.06
CA ARG A 70 -7.54 -3.90 -9.98
C ARG A 70 -7.99 -2.59 -9.33
N ALA A 71 -9.29 -2.31 -9.27
CA ALA A 71 -9.84 -1.07 -8.72
C ALA A 71 -10.06 -1.07 -7.19
N ASN A 72 -9.85 -2.20 -6.48
CA ASN A 72 -10.04 -2.28 -5.02
C ASN A 72 -8.78 -2.62 -4.19
N SER A 73 -7.62 -2.93 -4.79
CA SER A 73 -6.49 -3.47 -3.98
C SER A 73 -5.74 -2.45 -3.11
N LYS A 74 -5.51 -1.22 -3.58
CA LYS A 74 -4.69 -0.22 -2.84
C LYS A 74 -5.46 0.46 -1.71
N GLY A 75 -6.73 0.80 -1.94
CA GLY A 75 -7.61 1.39 -0.93
C GLY A 75 -7.93 0.41 0.20
N ASP A 76 -8.26 -0.84 -0.13
CA ASP A 76 -8.50 -1.89 0.86
C ASP A 76 -7.24 -2.20 1.67
N PHE A 77 -6.07 -2.22 1.02
CA PHE A 77 -4.77 -2.32 1.70
C PHE A 77 -4.59 -1.19 2.72
N LEU A 78 -4.79 0.07 2.32
CA LEU A 78 -4.65 1.22 3.21
C LEU A 78 -5.58 1.13 4.41
N MET A 79 -6.85 0.78 4.19
CA MET A 79 -7.83 0.68 5.28
C MET A 79 -7.49 -0.44 6.26
N LYS A 80 -7.12 -1.63 5.77
CA LYS A 80 -6.70 -2.75 6.63
C LYS A 80 -5.41 -2.40 7.37
N PHE A 81 -4.45 -1.76 6.69
CA PHE A 81 -3.18 -1.32 7.29
C PHE A 81 -3.38 -0.30 8.41
N LEU A 82 -4.26 0.70 8.20
CA LEU A 82 -4.62 1.68 9.23
C LEU A 82 -5.32 1.04 10.43
N HIS A 83 -6.23 0.10 10.18
CA HIS A 83 -6.92 -0.63 11.23
C HIS A 83 -5.95 -1.43 12.10
N GLU A 84 -4.99 -2.13 11.48
CA GLU A 84 -3.97 -2.90 12.20
C GLU A 84 -3.00 -2.02 13.00
N LEU A 85 -2.67 -0.82 12.51
CA LEU A 85 -1.75 0.10 13.19
C LEU A 85 -2.43 1.02 14.21
N GLN A 86 -3.75 0.96 14.39
CA GLN A 86 -4.49 1.94 15.20
C GLN A 86 -3.99 2.05 16.65
N HIS A 87 -3.46 0.96 17.20
CA HIS A 87 -2.94 0.91 18.57
C HIS A 87 -1.48 1.36 18.69
N ASP A 88 -0.73 1.34 17.58
CA ASP A 88 0.67 1.74 17.52
C ASP A 88 0.80 3.27 17.28
N ILE A 89 -0.21 3.88 16.66
CA ILE A 89 -0.24 5.31 16.35
C ILE A 89 -0.62 6.15 17.58
N LYS A 90 0.11 7.23 17.83
CA LYS A 90 -0.20 8.17 18.90
C LYS A 90 -1.56 8.83 18.68
N ILE A 91 -2.48 8.67 19.65
CA ILE A 91 -3.90 9.08 19.61
C ILE A 91 -4.12 10.53 19.16
N ASN A 92 -3.22 11.45 19.51
CA ASN A 92 -3.34 12.88 19.19
C ASN A 92 -2.40 13.34 18.06
N SER A 93 -1.74 12.42 17.37
CA SER A 93 -0.84 12.76 16.25
C SER A 93 -1.60 12.81 14.93
N LYS A 94 -1.20 13.74 14.05
CA LYS A 94 -1.71 13.77 12.68
C LYS A 94 -1.00 12.69 11.87
N VAL A 95 -1.78 11.80 11.27
CA VAL A 95 -1.31 10.86 10.27
C VAL A 95 -1.38 11.54 8.90
N HIS A 96 -0.26 11.61 8.20
CA HIS A 96 -0.19 12.14 6.84
C HIS A 96 0.00 11.00 5.86
N TYR A 97 -0.91 10.87 4.90
CA TYR A 97 -0.78 9.86 3.86
C TYR A 97 -1.02 10.45 2.47
N HIS A 98 -0.41 9.83 1.48
CA HIS A 98 -0.64 10.11 0.07
C HIS A 98 -0.86 8.78 -0.64
N LEU A 99 -2.03 8.62 -1.26
CA LEU A 99 -2.41 7.44 -2.02
C LEU A 99 -2.53 7.83 -3.49
N ASP A 100 -1.72 7.19 -4.34
CA ASP A 100 -1.76 7.38 -5.78
C ASP A 100 -2.39 6.15 -6.46
N GLU A 101 -3.64 6.34 -6.86
CA GLU A 101 -4.47 5.35 -7.57
C GLU A 101 -4.26 5.37 -9.09
N THR A 102 -3.44 6.30 -9.62
CA THR A 102 -3.25 6.39 -11.07
C THR A 102 -2.57 5.13 -11.61
N PRO A 103 -2.90 4.68 -12.83
CA PRO A 103 -2.33 3.47 -13.41
C PRO A 103 -0.81 3.57 -13.55
N TYR A 104 -0.08 2.47 -13.35
CA TYR A 104 1.38 2.44 -13.51
C TYR A 104 1.86 2.78 -14.93
N ALA A 105 0.98 2.69 -15.93
CA ALA A 105 1.26 3.01 -17.33
C ALA A 105 1.14 4.51 -17.65
N SER A 106 0.76 5.36 -16.69
CA SER A 106 0.73 6.81 -16.87
C SER A 106 2.12 7.34 -17.25
N ALA A 107 2.16 8.38 -18.09
CA ALA A 107 3.41 8.92 -18.62
C ALA A 107 4.38 9.37 -17.50
N GLU A 108 3.83 9.97 -16.44
CA GLU A 108 4.58 10.49 -15.29
C GLU A 108 5.32 9.39 -14.50
N LYS A 109 4.84 8.14 -14.55
CA LYS A 109 5.45 7.00 -13.84
C LYS A 109 6.50 6.28 -14.66
N LYS A 110 6.59 6.56 -15.96
CA LYS A 110 7.54 5.89 -16.86
C LYS A 110 8.91 6.51 -16.71
N THR A 111 9.86 5.70 -16.25
CA THR A 111 11.25 6.12 -16.05
C THR A 111 12.13 5.89 -17.28
N TRP A 112 11.69 5.03 -18.19
CA TRP A 112 12.41 4.70 -19.41
C TRP A 112 11.46 4.08 -20.43
N GLU A 113 11.63 4.44 -21.69
CA GLU A 113 10.92 3.84 -22.83
C GLU A 113 11.90 3.48 -23.94
N GLY A 114 11.57 2.47 -24.73
CA GLY A 114 12.36 2.10 -25.89
C GLY A 114 11.69 1.04 -26.77
N ARG A 115 12.34 0.74 -27.89
CA ARG A 115 11.93 -0.34 -28.79
C ARG A 115 12.98 -1.43 -28.81
N SER A 116 12.54 -2.68 -28.93
CA SER A 116 13.45 -3.80 -29.22
C SER A 116 13.96 -3.75 -30.66
N MET A 117 15.00 -4.51 -30.99
CA MET A 117 15.44 -4.69 -32.39
C MET A 117 14.31 -5.15 -33.32
N HIS A 118 13.30 -5.85 -32.79
CA HIS A 118 12.14 -6.35 -33.53
C HIS A 118 10.94 -5.38 -33.47
N GLY A 119 11.17 -4.08 -33.25
CA GLY A 119 10.12 -3.04 -33.19
C GLY A 119 9.23 -3.02 -31.93
N ASN A 120 9.23 -4.08 -31.11
CA ASN A 120 8.35 -4.16 -29.93
C ASN A 120 8.62 -3.09 -28.87
N TYR A 121 7.55 -2.48 -28.36
CA TYR A 121 7.63 -1.47 -27.30
C TYR A 121 8.00 -2.08 -25.94
N LYS A 122 8.85 -1.37 -25.21
CA LYS A 122 9.33 -1.71 -23.88
C LYS A 122 9.35 -0.45 -23.03
N TYR A 123 8.99 -0.57 -21.76
CA TYR A 123 9.16 0.52 -20.81
C TYR A 123 9.42 -0.01 -19.41
N LYS A 124 9.99 0.87 -18.59
CA LYS A 124 10.10 0.69 -17.14
C LYS A 124 9.26 1.77 -16.47
N ALA A 125 8.46 1.39 -15.49
CA ALA A 125 7.68 2.33 -14.69
C ALA A 125 8.00 2.16 -13.21
N THR A 126 7.93 3.26 -12.45
CA THR A 126 8.05 3.29 -11.00
C THR A 126 6.81 3.97 -10.43
N ASP A 127 6.04 3.21 -9.66
CA ASP A 127 4.78 3.64 -9.06
C ASP A 127 4.96 3.85 -7.56
N HIS A 128 4.99 5.10 -7.11
CA HIS A 128 5.03 5.48 -5.68
C HIS A 128 3.61 5.58 -5.15
N TRP A 129 2.97 4.43 -4.94
CA TRP A 129 1.52 4.41 -4.80
C TRP A 129 1.00 4.70 -3.39
N LEU A 130 1.81 4.56 -2.35
CA LEU A 130 1.43 4.94 -1.00
C LEU A 130 2.63 5.51 -0.25
N ALA A 131 2.48 6.73 0.26
CA ALA A 131 3.39 7.31 1.25
C ALA A 131 2.60 7.52 2.54
N PHE A 132 3.21 7.17 3.67
CA PHE A 132 2.53 7.15 4.97
C PHE A 132 3.49 7.63 6.06
N ASN A 133 3.14 8.73 6.73
CA ASN A 133 3.92 9.34 7.79
C ASN A 133 3.07 9.42 9.06
N PHE A 134 3.61 8.93 10.17
CA PHE A 134 2.92 8.94 11.45
C PHE A 134 3.92 9.00 12.61
N ILE A 135 3.38 9.22 13.81
CA ILE A 135 4.13 9.24 15.05
C ILE A 135 3.58 8.10 15.93
N CYS A 136 4.46 7.21 16.34
CA CYS A 136 4.14 6.13 17.27
C CYS A 136 3.85 6.66 18.67
N THR A 137 3.24 5.85 19.53
CA THR A 137 2.86 6.22 20.90
C THR A 137 4.04 6.74 21.74
N ASP A 138 5.23 6.19 21.53
CA ASP A 138 6.52 6.57 22.12
C ASP A 138 7.12 7.88 21.56
N GLY A 139 6.52 8.47 20.52
CA GLY A 139 7.03 9.65 19.85
C GLY A 139 8.00 9.37 18.69
N THR A 140 8.28 8.10 18.39
CA THR A 140 9.07 7.70 17.21
C THR A 140 8.35 8.13 15.94
N LYS A 141 9.02 8.90 15.08
CA LYS A 141 8.46 9.30 13.79
C LYS A 141 8.79 8.23 12.77
N VAL A 142 7.77 7.81 12.01
CA VAL A 142 7.91 6.77 10.99
C VAL A 142 7.39 7.31 9.66
N LYS A 143 8.20 7.13 8.62
CA LYS A 143 7.83 7.38 7.23
C LYS A 143 7.97 6.09 6.43
N LEU A 144 6.91 5.70 5.75
CA LEU A 144 6.82 4.54 4.88
C LEU A 144 6.50 4.99 3.47
N ASP A 145 7.26 4.52 2.49
CA ASP A 145 6.96 4.67 1.08
C ASP A 145 6.88 3.29 0.43
N PHE A 146 5.70 2.96 -0.10
CA PHE A 146 5.43 1.77 -0.90
C PHE A 146 5.61 2.09 -2.38
N ILE A 147 6.50 1.34 -3.02
CA ILE A 147 6.90 1.58 -4.39
C ILE A 147 6.79 0.27 -5.16
N THR A 148 6.23 0.32 -6.36
CA THR A 148 6.20 -0.83 -7.27
C THR A 148 6.90 -0.47 -8.57
N LYS A 149 7.92 -1.26 -8.93
CA LYS A 149 8.63 -1.10 -10.21
C LYS A 149 8.18 -2.18 -11.18
N TYR A 150 7.86 -1.75 -12.38
CA TYR A 150 7.39 -2.61 -13.47
C TYR A 150 8.41 -2.60 -14.61
N LYS A 151 8.64 -3.78 -15.18
CA LYS A 151 9.34 -3.93 -16.45
C LYS A 151 8.38 -4.53 -17.47
N VAL A 152 7.99 -3.74 -18.47
CA VAL A 152 7.01 -4.15 -19.47
C VAL A 152 7.68 -4.35 -20.82
N ARG A 153 7.34 -5.45 -21.51
CA ARG A 153 7.82 -5.77 -22.86
C ARG A 153 6.66 -6.38 -23.65
N LYS A 154 6.44 -5.91 -24.88
CA LYS A 154 5.35 -6.42 -25.76
C LYS A 154 3.95 -6.31 -25.10
N GLY A 155 3.74 -5.32 -24.23
CA GLY A 155 2.47 -5.16 -23.50
C GLY A 155 2.33 -6.02 -22.23
N TYR A 156 3.24 -6.97 -21.99
CA TYR A 156 3.21 -7.85 -20.81
C TYR A 156 4.17 -7.38 -19.72
N VAL A 157 3.75 -7.48 -18.46
CA VAL A 157 4.62 -7.26 -17.29
C VAL A 157 5.56 -8.45 -17.17
N MET A 158 6.84 -8.22 -17.47
CA MET A 158 7.88 -9.26 -17.42
C MET A 158 8.47 -9.46 -16.03
N LYS A 159 8.45 -8.40 -15.22
CA LYS A 159 8.99 -8.42 -13.86
C LYS A 159 8.32 -7.34 -13.03
N GLN A 160 7.98 -7.70 -11.81
CA GLN A 160 7.44 -6.78 -10.82
C GLN A 160 8.33 -6.79 -9.59
N LYS A 161 8.62 -5.61 -9.06
CA LYS A 161 9.41 -5.45 -7.83
C LYS A 161 8.63 -4.58 -6.87
N PHE A 162 8.32 -5.10 -5.70
CA PHE A 162 7.67 -4.38 -4.64
C PHE A 162 8.75 -3.91 -3.67
N ILE A 163 8.75 -2.63 -3.32
CA ILE A 163 9.76 -2.02 -2.48
C ILE A 163 9.05 -1.27 -1.35
N ILE A 164 9.43 -1.57 -0.11
CA ILE A 164 9.07 -0.76 1.05
C ILE A 164 10.31 0.00 1.45
N LYS A 165 10.22 1.33 1.46
CA LYS A 165 11.22 2.18 2.08
C LYS A 165 10.66 2.69 3.39
N MET A 166 11.46 2.62 4.42
CA MET A 166 11.10 3.01 5.76
C MET A 166 12.20 3.89 6.32
N LEU A 167 11.79 5.02 6.88
CA LEU A 167 12.62 5.91 7.65
C LEU A 167 12.03 5.96 9.06
N ILE A 168 12.81 5.52 10.04
CA ILE A 168 12.45 5.57 11.45
C ILE A 168 13.35 6.58 12.14
N CYS A 169 12.72 7.50 12.87
CA CYS A 169 13.38 8.50 13.67
C CYS A 169 12.91 8.33 15.12
N PRO A 170 13.58 7.50 15.92
CA PRO A 170 13.27 7.31 17.33
C PRO A 170 13.36 8.64 18.09
N ASN A 171 12.56 8.79 19.13
CA ASN A 171 12.57 10.00 19.94
C ASN A 171 13.84 10.07 20.80
N HIS A 172 14.78 10.96 20.46
CA HIS A 172 16.05 11.12 21.16
C HIS A 172 15.90 11.57 22.62
N HIS A 173 14.75 12.14 23.01
CA HIS A 173 14.47 12.46 24.42
C HIS A 173 14.16 11.24 25.27
N PHE A 174 13.69 10.15 24.66
CA PHE A 174 13.44 8.90 25.38
C PHE A 174 14.55 7.89 25.19
N TYR A 175 15.27 7.95 24.07
CA TYR A 175 16.15 6.90 23.61
C TYR A 175 17.57 7.40 23.36
N ALA A 176 18.52 6.90 24.16
CA ALA A 176 19.95 6.99 23.87
C ALA A 176 20.38 5.76 23.06
N LEU A 177 20.43 5.90 21.73
CA LEU A 177 20.74 4.81 20.81
C LEU A 177 22.22 4.86 20.39
N ASP A 178 22.92 3.74 20.57
CA ASP A 178 24.22 3.53 19.95
C ASP A 178 24.06 3.03 18.50
N SER A 179 24.85 3.57 17.58
CA SER A 179 24.68 3.33 16.14
C SER A 179 25.07 1.90 15.74
N HIS A 180 26.05 1.32 16.42
CA HIS A 180 26.57 0.00 16.13
C HIS A 180 25.63 -1.07 16.68
N ASP A 181 25.26 -0.95 17.95
CA ASP A 181 24.39 -1.91 18.63
C ASP A 181 22.97 -1.91 18.02
N THR A 182 22.43 -0.73 17.73
CA THR A 182 21.11 -0.63 17.11
C THR A 182 21.13 -1.17 15.68
N LEU A 183 22.23 -1.02 14.94
CA LEU A 183 22.37 -1.60 13.60
C LEU A 183 22.44 -3.13 13.66
N LEU A 184 23.24 -3.70 14.57
CA LEU A 184 23.33 -5.14 14.76
C LEU A 184 21.97 -5.73 15.14
N PHE A 185 21.26 -5.07 16.07
CA PHE A 185 19.91 -5.47 16.43
C PHE A 185 18.96 -5.42 15.24
N CYS A 186 18.89 -4.27 14.53
CA CYS A 186 18.00 -4.11 13.39
C CYS A 186 18.25 -5.20 12.34
N LYS A 187 19.53 -5.49 12.02
CA LYS A 187 19.89 -6.55 11.09
C LYS A 187 19.42 -7.93 11.56
N LYS A 188 19.66 -8.28 12.84
CA LYS A 188 19.27 -9.58 13.39
C LYS A 188 17.75 -9.75 13.42
N MET A 189 17.03 -8.74 13.90
CA MET A 189 15.58 -8.72 13.98
C MET A 189 14.95 -8.79 12.58
N ILE A 190 15.46 -8.00 11.62
CA ILE A 190 15.04 -8.06 10.22
C ILE A 190 15.26 -9.47 9.66
N THR A 191 16.43 -10.06 9.87
CA THR A 191 16.74 -11.40 9.32
C THR A 191 15.78 -12.45 9.88
N ASN A 192 15.51 -12.42 11.18
CA ASN A 192 14.62 -13.38 11.83
C ASN A 192 13.18 -13.22 11.36
N HIS A 193 12.61 -12.01 11.41
CA HIS A 193 11.21 -11.79 11.07
C HIS A 193 10.92 -11.86 9.57
N LEU A 194 11.90 -11.55 8.71
CA LEU A 194 11.73 -11.77 7.29
C LEU A 194 11.60 -13.26 6.96
N SER A 195 12.35 -14.13 7.64
CA SER A 195 12.23 -15.58 7.44
C SER A 195 10.90 -16.17 7.94
N GLU A 196 10.23 -15.50 8.87
CA GLU A 196 8.94 -15.94 9.43
C GLU A 196 7.74 -15.50 8.58
N HIS A 197 7.84 -14.34 7.93
CA HIS A 197 6.72 -13.71 7.24
C HIS A 197 6.81 -13.77 5.72
N PHE A 198 7.96 -14.12 5.15
CA PHE A 198 8.17 -14.05 3.71
C PHE A 198 8.93 -15.27 3.18
N ASP A 199 8.43 -15.84 2.08
CA ASP A 199 8.90 -17.12 1.53
C ASP A 199 10.05 -16.98 0.51
N GLU A 200 10.36 -15.75 0.06
CA GLU A 200 11.29 -15.48 -1.05
C GLU A 200 12.52 -14.64 -0.65
N PRO A 201 13.61 -14.65 -1.45
CA PRO A 201 14.82 -13.89 -1.14
C PRO A 201 14.54 -12.38 -1.16
N ILE A 202 14.40 -11.82 0.04
CA ILE A 202 14.24 -10.40 0.26
C ILE A 202 15.60 -9.73 0.39
N GLN A 203 15.79 -8.64 -0.34
CA GLN A 203 16.95 -7.80 -0.13
C GLN A 203 16.64 -6.72 0.90
N THR A 204 17.43 -6.69 1.96
CA THR A 204 17.35 -5.65 2.99
C THR A 204 18.58 -4.80 3.10
N TRP A 205 18.36 -3.50 3.24
CA TRP A 205 19.40 -2.54 3.56
C TRP A 205 19.00 -1.78 4.81
N VAL A 206 19.90 -1.74 5.79
CA VAL A 206 19.75 -0.95 7.01
C VAL A 206 20.91 0.03 7.06
N HIS A 207 20.58 1.31 7.06
CA HIS A 207 21.57 2.38 7.17
C HIS A 207 21.22 3.26 8.37
N PRO A 208 22.03 3.20 9.45
CA PRO A 208 21.93 4.19 10.51
C PRO A 208 22.52 5.50 9.99
N ASN A 209 21.90 6.62 10.33
CA ASN A 209 22.40 7.95 10.03
C ASN A 209 22.27 8.80 11.27
N SER A 210 23.40 9.24 11.82
CA SER A 210 23.39 10.20 12.93
C SER A 210 23.10 11.59 12.36
N THR A 211 22.19 12.31 13.01
CA THR A 211 21.85 13.70 12.71
C THR A 211 21.88 14.51 13.99
N ASP A 212 21.88 15.84 13.88
CA ASP A 212 21.84 16.73 15.05
C ASP A 212 20.57 16.54 15.89
N GLU A 213 19.50 16.00 15.28
CA GLU A 213 18.22 15.68 15.93
C GLU A 213 18.15 14.23 16.49
N GLY A 214 19.27 13.50 16.46
CA GLY A 214 19.37 12.11 16.90
C GLY A 214 19.62 11.13 15.77
N MET A 215 19.37 9.84 16.02
CA MET A 215 19.67 8.77 15.08
C MET A 215 18.48 8.40 14.22
N HIS A 216 18.67 8.28 12.91
CA HIS A 216 17.64 7.83 11.98
C HIS A 216 18.04 6.51 11.32
N PHE A 217 17.07 5.64 11.08
CA PHE A 217 17.28 4.35 10.42
C PHE A 217 16.55 4.32 9.11
N ARG A 218 17.29 4.05 8.02
CA ARG A 218 16.72 3.77 6.71
C ARG A 218 16.70 2.28 6.49
N ILE A 219 15.51 1.72 6.41
CA ILE A 219 15.28 0.32 6.08
C ILE A 219 14.66 0.27 4.68
N LYS A 220 15.19 -0.59 3.82
CA LYS A 220 14.61 -0.85 2.52
C LYS A 220 14.43 -2.35 2.36
N ILE A 221 13.23 -2.76 1.97
CA ILE A 221 12.83 -4.13 1.69
C ILE A 221 12.49 -4.21 0.20
N LEU A 222 12.94 -5.27 -0.46
CA LEU A 222 12.62 -5.58 -1.85
C LEU A 222 12.17 -7.03 -1.95
N GLN A 223 10.97 -7.22 -2.49
CA GLN A 223 10.42 -8.51 -2.91
C GLN A 223 10.12 -8.46 -4.41
N GLU A 224 10.33 -9.58 -5.09
CA GLU A 224 10.07 -9.72 -6.51
C GLU A 224 8.79 -10.55 -6.70
N ASP A 225 8.07 -10.26 -7.78
CA ASP A 225 6.99 -11.07 -8.34
C ASP A 225 5.69 -11.25 -7.50
N GLU A 226 5.75 -11.23 -6.17
CA GLU A 226 4.59 -11.27 -5.26
C GLU A 226 4.42 -9.98 -4.43
N ALA A 227 3.18 -9.53 -4.31
CA ALA A 227 2.83 -8.33 -3.56
C ALA A 227 2.77 -8.60 -2.06
N TYR A 228 3.23 -7.63 -1.27
CA TYR A 228 3.11 -7.68 0.18
C TYR A 228 1.65 -7.72 0.64
N THR A 229 1.35 -8.61 1.58
CA THR A 229 0.11 -8.55 2.35
C THR A 229 0.23 -7.55 3.50
N VAL A 230 -0.90 -7.03 3.98
CA VAL A 230 -0.90 -6.13 5.15
C VAL A 230 -0.28 -6.82 6.38
N ASP A 231 -0.59 -8.09 6.57
CA ASP A 231 -0.17 -8.85 7.75
C ASP A 231 1.35 -9.04 7.77
N GLN A 232 1.97 -9.26 6.60
CA GLN A 232 3.43 -9.29 6.44
C GLN A 232 4.09 -7.95 6.78
N VAL A 233 3.52 -6.84 6.31
CA VAL A 233 4.07 -5.50 6.56
C VAL A 233 3.95 -5.14 8.03
N VAL A 234 2.80 -5.41 8.65
CA VAL A 234 2.57 -5.13 10.07
C VAL A 234 3.40 -6.05 10.97
N GLY A 235 3.49 -7.34 10.64
CA GLY A 235 4.34 -8.31 11.31
C GLY A 235 5.81 -7.91 11.28
N PHE A 236 6.27 -7.28 10.19
CA PHE A 236 7.59 -6.68 10.11
C PHE A 236 7.75 -5.41 10.95
N LEU A 237 6.74 -4.52 10.97
CA LEU A 237 6.80 -3.22 11.63
C LEU A 237 6.75 -3.30 13.16
N ARG A 238 5.85 -4.13 13.71
CA ARG A 238 5.59 -4.17 15.15
C ARG A 238 6.82 -4.54 15.99
N PRO A 239 7.67 -5.53 15.63
CA PRO A 239 8.90 -5.82 16.36
C PRO A 239 9.88 -4.64 16.38
N ILE A 240 9.93 -3.86 15.30
CA ILE A 240 10.75 -2.64 15.24
C ILE A 240 10.26 -1.62 16.25
N PHE A 241 8.94 -1.37 16.29
CA PHE A 241 8.34 -0.43 17.25
C PHE A 241 8.51 -0.93 18.68
N GLY A 242 8.30 -2.23 18.91
CA GLY A 242 8.47 -2.89 20.20
C GLY A 242 9.89 -2.75 20.75
N HIS A 243 10.92 -2.88 19.91
CA HIS A 243 12.31 -2.74 20.35
C HIS A 243 12.61 -1.35 20.93
N PHE A 244 12.19 -0.29 20.25
CA PHE A 244 12.37 1.07 20.76
C PHE A 244 11.57 1.26 22.06
N SER A 245 10.38 0.66 22.18
CA SER A 245 9.59 0.77 23.42
C SER A 245 10.18 0.03 24.64
N HIS A 246 10.92 -1.07 24.45
CA HIS A 246 11.32 -1.98 25.54
C HIS A 246 12.81 -1.99 25.91
N HIS A 247 13.73 -1.57 25.01
CA HIS A 247 15.16 -1.87 25.18
C HIS A 247 16.12 -0.69 25.31
N THR A 248 15.61 0.52 25.41
CA THR A 248 16.41 1.73 25.54
C THR A 248 16.27 2.29 26.93
N ARG A 249 17.41 2.40 27.63
CA ARG A 249 17.54 3.20 28.85
C ARG A 249 16.82 4.53 28.58
N THR A 250 15.80 4.84 29.39
CA THR A 250 15.24 6.18 29.47
C THR A 250 16.41 7.14 29.60
N ALA A 251 16.51 8.13 28.71
CA ALA A 251 17.46 9.22 28.90
C ALA A 251 17.19 9.79 30.30
N GLY A 252 18.13 9.55 31.22
CA GLY A 252 18.09 10.07 32.59
C GLY A 252 18.39 11.55 32.61
#